data_AF-A0AB32TWI4-F1
#
_entry.id   AF-A0AB32TWI4-F1
#
_cell.length_a   1.000
_cell.length_b   1.000
_cell.length_c   1.000
_cell.angle_alpha   90.00
_cell.angle_beta   90.00
_cell.angle_gamma   90.00
#
_symmetry.space_group_name_H-M   'P 1'
#
loop_
_entity.id
_entity.type
_entity.pdbx_description
1 polymer ?
#
loop_
_entity_poly.entity_id
_entity_poly.type
_entity_poly.pdbx_seq_one_letter_code
_entity_poly.pdbx_strand_id
1 'polypeptide(L)'
;MKTFRKDLKNASLTLVLILCAFVSLSDSYCFLKLQKEGAKYCEDGDDQTRHELGSTWINSKCLRCICSSTEMECCDTMGRAIIKTEGCTVKYDYSTCKFDVFHPEDPNIKCEYGAVGK
;
A
#
# COMPACT_ATOMS: atom_id res chain seq x y z
N MET A 1 -4.43 2.34 -46.62
CA MET A 1 -5.16 1.66 -45.53
C MET A 1 -4.29 0.91 -44.52
N LYS A 2 -3.16 0.29 -44.89
CA LYS A 2 -2.31 -0.46 -43.93
C LYS A 2 -1.56 0.43 -42.92
N THR A 3 -1.15 1.64 -43.31
CA THR A 3 -0.41 2.59 -42.45
C THR A 3 -1.26 3.09 -41.28
N PHE A 4 -2.47 3.58 -41.55
CA PHE A 4 -3.41 4.05 -40.53
C PHE A 4 -3.75 2.99 -39.45
N ARG A 5 -3.83 1.71 -39.85
CA ARG A 5 -4.09 0.60 -38.92
C ARG A 5 -2.86 0.26 -38.04
N LYS A 6 -1.63 0.57 -38.49
CA LYS A 6 -0.42 0.44 -37.66
C LYS A 6 -0.32 1.59 -36.66
N ASP A 7 -0.61 2.81 -37.08
CA ASP A 7 -0.55 3.99 -36.21
C ASP A 7 -1.55 3.88 -35.05
N LEU A 8 -2.78 3.41 -35.32
CA LEU A 8 -3.79 3.18 -34.29
C LEU A 8 -3.37 2.06 -33.30
N LYS A 9 -2.73 0.99 -33.78
CA LYS A 9 -2.20 -0.09 -32.92
C LYS A 9 -1.04 0.39 -32.05
N ASN A 10 -0.14 1.20 -32.60
CA ASN A 10 0.98 1.76 -31.85
C ASN A 10 0.49 2.74 -30.78
N ALA A 11 -0.46 3.62 -31.09
CA ALA A 11 -1.08 4.51 -30.12
C ALA A 11 -1.77 3.73 -28.99
N SER A 12 -2.49 2.65 -29.31
CA SER A 12 -3.11 1.76 -28.33
C SER A 12 -2.07 1.07 -27.44
N LEU A 13 -0.96 0.60 -27.99
CA LEU A 13 0.11 -0.04 -27.22
C LEU A 13 0.79 0.96 -26.28
N THR A 14 1.09 2.17 -26.76
CA THR A 14 1.66 3.24 -25.94
C THR A 14 0.73 3.60 -24.78
N LEU A 15 -0.58 3.74 -25.03
CA LEU A 15 -1.55 4.01 -23.97
C LEU A 15 -1.58 2.89 -22.92
N VAL A 16 -1.58 1.63 -23.34
CA VAL A 16 -1.54 0.47 -22.42
C VAL A 16 -0.26 0.48 -21.57
N LEU A 17 0.90 0.74 -22.17
CA LEU A 17 2.16 0.80 -21.43
C LEU A 17 2.19 1.94 -20.41
N ILE A 18 1.65 3.12 -20.77
CA ILE A 18 1.52 4.26 -19.86
C ILE A 18 0.60 3.89 -18.69
N LEU A 19 -0.56 3.29 -18.96
CA LEU A 19 -1.50 2.85 -17.92
C LEU A 19 -0.87 1.79 -16.99
N CYS A 20 -0.16 0.80 -17.54
CA CYS A 20 0.53 -0.22 -16.74
C CYS A 20 1.61 0.40 -15.83
N ALA A 21 2.35 1.39 -16.32
CA ALA A 21 3.34 2.09 -15.52
C ALA A 21 2.71 2.86 -14.35
N PHE A 22 1.57 3.55 -14.56
CA PHE A 22 0.88 4.24 -13.48
C PHE A 22 0.34 3.28 -12.40
N VAL A 23 -0.15 2.10 -12.80
CA VAL A 23 -0.66 1.09 -11.85
C VAL A 23 0.45 0.54 -10.95
N SER A 24 1.65 0.30 -11.48
CA SER A 24 2.77 -0.18 -10.65
C SER A 24 3.40 0.91 -9.75
N LEU A 25 3.05 2.18 -9.94
CA LEU A 25 3.51 3.26 -9.04
C LEU A 25 2.59 3.46 -7.82
N SER A 26 1.38 2.91 -7.82
CA SER A 26 0.40 3.12 -6.74
C SER A 26 0.54 2.17 -5.54
N ASP A 27 1.75 1.68 -5.26
CA ASP A 27 1.99 0.75 -4.15
C ASP A 27 2.01 1.43 -2.76
N SER A 28 1.91 2.76 -2.69
CA SER A 28 1.55 3.47 -1.47
C SER A 28 0.03 3.69 -1.43
N TYR A 29 -0.69 2.81 -0.74
CA TYR A 29 -2.12 2.98 -0.52
C TYR A 29 -2.36 4.04 0.55
N CYS A 30 -2.71 5.26 0.12
CA CYS A 30 -3.12 6.35 1.00
C CYS A 30 -4.54 6.82 0.65
N PHE A 31 -5.29 7.27 1.65
CA PHE A 31 -6.60 7.89 1.46
C PHE A 31 -6.84 9.04 2.43
N LEU A 32 -7.73 9.95 2.01
CA LEU A 32 -8.21 11.07 2.81
C LEU A 32 -9.67 10.81 3.19
N LYS A 33 -10.00 11.03 4.46
CA LYS A 33 -11.38 11.06 4.96
C LYS A 33 -11.69 12.46 5.44
N LEU A 34 -12.54 13.17 4.70
CA LEU A 34 -12.99 14.51 5.09
C LEU A 34 -13.78 14.46 6.39
N GLN A 35 -13.48 15.41 7.27
CA GLN A 35 -14.14 15.56 8.55
C GLN A 35 -15.43 16.38 8.40
N LYS A 36 -16.39 16.11 9.29
CA LYS A 36 -17.56 16.98 9.42
C LYS A 36 -17.12 18.33 10.00
N GLU A 37 -17.78 19.40 9.59
CA GLU A 37 -17.56 20.73 10.17
C GLU A 37 -17.73 20.69 11.69
N GLY A 38 -16.74 21.22 12.43
CA GLY A 38 -16.73 21.21 13.89
C GLY A 38 -16.31 19.88 14.54
N ALA A 39 -15.77 18.92 13.79
CA ALA A 39 -15.21 17.70 14.35
C ALA A 39 -14.11 17.99 15.39
N LYS A 40 -14.18 17.32 16.54
CA LYS A 40 -13.22 17.45 17.65
C LYS A 40 -12.19 16.32 17.70
N TYR A 41 -12.39 15.28 16.91
CA TYR A 41 -11.58 14.08 16.85
C TYR A 41 -11.75 13.42 15.47
N CYS A 42 -10.81 12.56 15.10
CA CYS A 42 -10.95 11.62 14.01
C CYS A 42 -11.49 10.30 14.53
N GLU A 43 -12.38 9.68 13.76
CA GLU A 43 -12.92 8.35 14.05
C GLU A 43 -12.26 7.34 13.11
N ASP A 44 -11.43 6.48 13.71
CA ASP A 44 -10.85 5.32 13.06
C ASP A 44 -11.92 4.22 13.00
N GLY A 45 -12.36 3.91 11.78
CA GLY A 45 -13.40 2.91 11.56
C GLY A 45 -12.90 1.47 11.67
N ASP A 46 -11.60 1.23 11.50
CA ASP A 46 -11.01 -0.11 11.56
C ASP A 46 -10.89 -0.57 13.02
N ASP A 47 -10.42 0.33 13.89
CA ASP A 47 -10.17 0.04 15.31
C ASP A 47 -11.31 0.51 16.21
N GLN A 48 -12.30 1.24 15.67
CA GLN A 48 -13.40 1.86 16.41
C GLN A 48 -12.93 2.82 17.51
N THR A 49 -11.78 3.48 17.29
CA THR A 49 -11.16 4.42 18.24
C THR A 49 -11.37 5.87 17.81
N ARG A 50 -11.24 6.78 18.79
CA ARG A 50 -11.25 8.23 18.55
C ARG A 50 -9.89 8.81 18.86
N HIS A 51 -9.42 9.65 17.97
CA HIS A 51 -8.10 10.25 18.01
C HIS A 51 -8.21 11.77 18.00
N GLU A 52 -7.51 12.44 18.92
CA GLU A 52 -7.56 13.89 19.05
C GLU A 52 -6.97 14.59 17.81
N LEU A 53 -7.42 15.82 17.54
CA LEU A 53 -6.83 16.64 16.48
C LEU A 53 -5.33 16.83 16.72
N GLY A 54 -4.52 16.68 15.67
CA GLY A 54 -3.06 16.76 15.72
C GLY A 54 -2.36 15.44 16.09
N SER A 55 -3.11 14.40 16.48
CA SER A 55 -2.52 13.10 16.78
C SER A 55 -2.10 12.33 15.52
N THR A 56 -1.14 11.43 15.69
CA THR A 56 -0.74 10.43 14.69
C THR A 56 -0.71 9.06 15.36
N TRP A 57 -1.27 8.04 14.71
CA TRP A 57 -1.28 6.68 15.22
C TRP A 57 -1.08 5.67 14.08
N ILE A 58 -0.80 4.42 14.44
CA ILE A 58 -0.84 3.28 13.53
C ILE A 58 -1.97 2.38 14.02
N ASN A 59 -2.92 2.05 13.15
CA ASN A 59 -4.08 1.22 13.50
C ASN A 59 -3.81 -0.28 13.31
N SER A 60 -4.78 -1.15 13.64
CA SER A 60 -4.64 -2.61 13.50
C SER A 60 -4.49 -3.11 12.06
N LYS A 61 -4.76 -2.25 11.07
CA LYS A 61 -4.53 -2.52 9.64
C LYS A 61 -3.18 -2.03 9.15
N CYS A 62 -2.33 -1.54 10.06
CA CYS A 62 -1.04 -0.96 9.75
C CYS A 62 -1.12 0.30 8.89
N LEU A 63 -2.20 1.06 9.04
CA LEU A 63 -2.33 2.38 8.46
C LEU A 63 -1.77 3.41 9.44
N ARG A 64 -0.78 4.20 9.00
CA ARG A 64 -0.39 5.42 9.72
C ARG A 64 -1.41 6.49 9.39
N CYS A 65 -2.15 6.93 10.41
CA CYS A 65 -3.16 7.95 10.27
C CYS A 65 -2.74 9.25 10.97
N ILE A 66 -3.06 10.39 10.35
CA ILE A 66 -2.83 11.73 10.87
C ILE A 66 -4.19 12.42 10.97
N CYS A 67 -4.53 12.89 12.16
CA CYS A 67 -5.80 13.58 12.39
C CYS A 67 -5.67 15.10 12.29
N SER A 68 -6.41 15.73 11.38
CA SER A 68 -6.56 17.19 11.31
C SER A 68 -8.01 17.62 11.53
N SER A 69 -8.23 18.93 11.61
CA SER A 69 -9.57 19.51 11.77
C SER A 69 -10.45 19.35 10.53
N THR A 70 -9.85 19.22 9.34
CA THR A 70 -10.56 19.15 8.05
C THR A 70 -10.59 17.75 7.47
N GLU A 71 -9.59 16.92 7.76
CA GLU A 71 -9.44 15.59 7.20
C GLU A 71 -8.59 14.65 8.07
N MET A 72 -8.76 13.35 7.85
CA MET A 72 -7.87 12.30 8.34
C MET A 72 -7.16 11.67 7.14
N GLU A 73 -5.84 11.74 7.10
CA GLU A 73 -5.01 11.06 6.11
C GLU A 73 -4.53 9.73 6.70
N CYS A 74 -4.67 8.64 5.96
CA CYS A 74 -4.17 7.32 6.36
C CYS A 74 -3.39 6.68 5.21
N CYS A 75 -2.20 6.16 5.51
CA CYS A 75 -1.33 5.48 4.55
C CYS A 75 -0.92 4.10 5.05
N ASP A 76 -0.94 3.09 4.17
CA ASP A 76 -0.40 1.77 4.46
C ASP A 76 1.10 1.84 4.76
N THR A 77 1.49 1.26 5.90
CA THR A 77 2.88 1.15 6.35
C THR A 77 3.41 -0.28 6.27
N MET A 78 2.55 -1.25 5.96
CA MET A 78 2.94 -2.64 5.80
C MET A 78 3.67 -2.82 4.46
N GLY A 79 4.99 -2.96 4.52
CA GLY A 79 5.77 -3.24 3.32
C GLY A 79 5.32 -4.53 2.63
N ARG A 80 5.42 -4.59 1.31
CA ARG A 80 5.12 -5.79 0.51
C ARG A 80 6.40 -6.49 0.11
N ALA A 81 6.53 -7.77 0.50
CA ALA A 81 7.70 -8.56 0.18
C ALA A 81 7.69 -9.00 -1.30
N ILE A 82 8.81 -8.76 -2.00
CA ILE A 82 9.07 -9.29 -3.33
C ILE A 82 10.05 -10.45 -3.17
N ILE A 83 9.53 -11.67 -3.16
CA ILE A 83 10.32 -12.89 -2.93
C ILE A 83 11.15 -13.20 -4.18
N LYS A 84 12.46 -13.41 -4.01
CA LYS A 84 13.41 -13.70 -5.09
C LYS A 84 13.93 -15.13 -5.07
N THR A 85 13.88 -15.78 -3.91
CA THR A 85 14.28 -17.18 -3.74
C THR A 85 13.07 -18.10 -3.86
N GLU A 86 13.15 -19.09 -4.74
CA GLU A 86 12.10 -20.09 -4.90
C GLU A 86 11.86 -20.87 -3.59
N GLY A 87 10.61 -21.28 -3.34
CA GLY A 87 10.20 -22.00 -2.13
C GLY A 87 10.02 -21.11 -0.89
N CYS A 88 10.57 -19.90 -0.88
CA CYS A 88 10.33 -18.96 0.21
C CYS A 88 8.91 -18.38 0.19
N THR A 89 8.40 -18.02 1.36
CA THR A 89 7.10 -17.40 1.57
C THR A 89 7.22 -16.21 2.53
N VAL A 90 6.15 -15.43 2.66
CA VAL A 90 6.07 -14.27 3.56
C VAL A 90 4.95 -14.47 4.58
N LYS A 91 5.23 -14.14 5.84
CA LYS A 91 4.24 -14.03 6.91
C LYS A 91 4.14 -12.58 7.35
N TYR A 92 2.94 -12.04 7.31
CA TYR A 92 2.63 -10.68 7.80
C TYR A 92 2.14 -10.74 9.24
N ASP A 93 2.67 -9.86 10.08
CA ASP A 93 2.24 -9.64 11.45
C ASP A 93 1.67 -8.24 11.61
N TYR A 94 0.33 -8.16 11.60
CA TYR A 94 -0.42 -6.93 11.74
C TYR A 94 -0.38 -6.34 13.16
N SER A 95 0.06 -7.10 14.17
CA SER A 95 0.22 -6.57 15.52
C SER A 95 1.48 -5.71 15.68
N THR A 96 2.51 -5.99 14.88
CA THR A 96 3.78 -5.25 14.88
C THR A 96 4.01 -4.44 13.61
N CYS A 97 3.13 -4.58 12.61
CA CYS A 97 3.25 -4.00 11.29
C CYS A 97 4.56 -4.36 10.58
N LYS A 98 4.93 -5.64 10.69
CA LYS A 98 6.13 -6.22 10.09
C LYS A 98 5.80 -7.48 9.31
N PHE A 99 6.78 -7.96 8.55
CA PHE A 99 6.69 -9.25 7.88
C PHE A 99 8.03 -9.97 7.96
N ASP A 100 7.95 -11.30 7.89
CA ASP A 100 9.10 -12.19 7.84
C ASP A 100 9.06 -13.00 6.54
N VAL A 101 10.20 -13.13 5.88
CA VAL A 101 10.35 -13.99 4.69
C VAL A 101 11.19 -15.20 5.07
N PHE A 102 10.68 -16.41 4.83
CA PHE A 102 11.30 -17.65 5.27
C PHE A 102 10.96 -18.82 4.35
N HIS A 103 11.75 -19.90 4.40
CA HIS A 103 11.46 -21.14 3.70
C HIS A 103 10.68 -22.07 4.65
N PRO A 104 9.46 -22.49 4.31
CA PRO A 104 8.57 -23.17 5.25
C PRO A 104 9.04 -24.59 5.63
N GLU A 105 9.84 -25.24 4.79
CA GLU A 105 10.31 -26.61 5.00
C GLU A 105 11.74 -26.71 5.56
N ASP A 106 12.55 -25.66 5.40
CA ASP A 106 13.95 -25.66 5.82
C ASP A 106 14.38 -24.25 6.27
N PRO A 107 14.42 -23.98 7.58
CA PRO A 107 14.79 -22.66 8.09
C PRO A 107 16.25 -22.28 7.82
N ASN A 108 17.09 -23.20 7.33
CA ASN A 108 18.48 -22.90 6.96
C ASN A 108 18.60 -22.32 5.54
N ILE A 109 17.57 -22.46 4.71
CA ILE A 109 17.54 -21.84 3.38
C ILE A 109 17.33 -20.33 3.56
N LYS A 110 18.34 -19.55 3.16
CA LYS A 110 18.29 -18.09 3.20
C LYS A 110 17.38 -17.56 2.09
N CYS A 111 16.32 -16.86 2.49
CA CYS A 111 15.41 -16.21 1.55
C CYS A 111 15.88 -14.80 1.19
N GLU A 112 16.09 -14.56 -0.10
CA GLU A 112 16.31 -13.23 -0.66
C GLU A 112 14.97 -12.58 -1.01
N TYR A 113 14.82 -11.31 -0.63
CA TYR A 113 13.62 -10.55 -0.92
C TYR A 113 13.92 -9.05 -1.10
N GLY A 114 13.06 -8.37 -1.85
CA GLY A 114 12.92 -6.91 -1.82
C GLY A 114 11.71 -6.51 -0.98
N ALA A 115 11.58 -5.23 -0.65
CA ALA A 115 10.42 -4.70 0.04
C ALA A 115 10.03 -3.34 -0.57
N VAL A 116 8.75 -3.14 -0.86
CA VAL A 116 8.17 -1.87 -1.33
C VAL A 116 7.14 -1.34 -0.32
N GLY A 117 6.84 -0.04 -0.35
CA GLY A 117 5.81 0.59 0.48
C GLY A 117 6.21 0.87 1.94
N LYS A 118 7.23 1.72 2.16
CA LYS A 118 7.67 2.17 3.51
C LYS A 118 7.55 3.68 3.67
#